data_AF-A0A1M3PXH8-F1
#
_entry.id   AF-A0A1M3PXH8-F1
#
_cell.length_a   1.000
_cell.length_b   1.000
_cell.length_c   1.000
_cell.angle_alpha   90.00
_cell.angle_beta   90.00
_cell.angle_gamma   90.00
#
_symmetry.space_group_name_H-M   'P 1'
#
loop_
_entity.id
_entity.type
_entity.pdbx_description
1 polymer ?
#
loop_
_entity_poly.entity_id
_entity_poly.type
_entity_poly.pdbx_seq_one_letter_code
_entity_poly.pdbx_strand_id
1 'polypeptide(L)'
;MLRAARVDLLVDVRAFPRSRTNPVFNIDRLPDALEPLQIGYRHLPALGGRRPRQPGVDETINALWRVRSFHNYADYALGDAFADAFGELVRLGEGRRPALMCSEAVWWRCHRRIIADYLLLNGHAVDHLMAPGHVTPAAPTPGAQRTEQGRVIYPAPAATA
;
A
#
# COMPACT_ATOMS: atom_id res chain seq x y z
N MET A 1 14.43 10.03 8.03
CA MET A 1 13.84 8.70 7.78
C MET A 1 14.10 8.22 6.36
N LEU A 2 13.54 8.84 5.31
CA LEU A 2 13.69 8.37 3.91
C LEU A 2 15.14 8.22 3.45
N ARG A 3 15.99 9.24 3.65
CA ARG A 3 17.43 9.15 3.33
C ARG A 3 18.16 8.03 4.09
N ALA A 4 17.86 7.83 5.37
CA ALA A 4 18.46 6.75 6.17
C ALA A 4 18.07 5.36 5.62
N ALA A 5 16.88 5.23 5.04
CA ALA A 5 16.40 4.02 4.38
C ALA A 5 16.83 3.91 2.90
N ARG A 6 17.65 4.86 2.41
CA ARG A 6 18.12 4.97 1.02
C ARG A 6 16.96 4.96 0.01
N VAL A 7 15.87 5.62 0.37
CA VAL A 7 14.71 5.78 -0.52
C VAL A 7 15.05 6.81 -1.59
N ASP A 8 14.82 6.47 -2.85
CA ASP A 8 15.01 7.35 -4.02
C ASP A 8 13.68 7.76 -4.71
N LEU A 9 12.56 7.17 -4.29
CA LEU A 9 11.22 7.48 -4.79
C LEU A 9 10.21 7.45 -3.64
N LEU A 10 9.44 8.52 -3.50
CA LEU A 10 8.24 8.52 -2.69
C LEU A 10 7.03 8.24 -3.59
N VAL A 11 6.39 7.09 -3.39
CA VAL A 11 5.14 6.74 -4.06
C VAL A 11 3.98 7.10 -3.13
N ASP A 12 3.26 8.14 -3.49
CA ASP A 12 2.07 8.58 -2.79
C ASP A 12 0.87 7.74 -3.21
N VAL A 13 0.28 7.02 -2.26
CA VAL A 13 -0.91 6.20 -2.44
C VAL A 13 -2.09 6.77 -1.67
N ARG A 14 -2.15 8.09 -1.46
CA ARG A 14 -3.32 8.76 -0.88
C ARG A 14 -4.38 8.95 -1.95
N ALA A 15 -5.63 8.64 -1.60
CA ALA A 15 -6.78 9.02 -2.44
C ALA A 15 -6.94 10.54 -2.56
N PHE A 16 -6.58 11.26 -1.50
CA PHE A 16 -6.64 12.72 -1.45
C PHE A 16 -5.26 13.23 -0.96
N PRO A 17 -4.32 13.53 -1.88
CA PRO A 17 -2.96 13.93 -1.52
C PRO A 17 -2.86 15.43 -1.16
N ARG A 18 -3.84 15.92 -0.38
CA ARG A 18 -3.93 17.30 0.10
C ARG A 18 -4.47 17.33 1.54
N SER A 19 -3.95 18.23 2.35
CA SER A 19 -4.33 18.46 3.74
C SER A 19 -4.25 19.95 4.06
N ARG A 20 -5.29 20.48 4.73
CA ARG A 20 -5.27 21.84 5.26
C ARG A 20 -4.38 21.95 6.51
N THR A 21 -4.37 20.91 7.34
CA THR A 21 -3.59 20.87 8.59
C THR A 21 -2.11 20.61 8.34
N ASN A 22 -1.78 19.85 7.30
CA ASN A 22 -0.39 19.50 6.95
C ASN A 22 -0.06 19.86 5.49
N PRO A 23 -0.07 21.16 5.14
CA PRO A 23 0.03 21.61 3.75
C PRO A 23 1.38 21.31 3.09
N VAL A 24 2.45 21.10 3.88
CA VAL A 24 3.79 20.72 3.39
C VAL A 24 3.79 19.36 2.68
N PHE A 25 2.83 18.48 2.98
CA PHE A 25 2.67 17.20 2.31
C PHE A 25 1.67 17.25 1.15
N ASN A 26 1.25 18.44 0.70
CA ASN A 26 0.36 18.52 -0.46
C ASN A 26 1.13 18.20 -1.74
N ILE A 27 0.43 17.59 -2.70
CA ILE A 27 1.01 17.19 -3.99
C ILE A 27 1.68 18.34 -4.77
N ASP A 28 1.27 19.59 -4.56
CA ASP A 28 1.85 20.79 -5.19
C ASP A 28 3.08 21.36 -4.44
N ARG A 29 3.48 20.74 -3.33
CA ARG A 29 4.60 21.19 -2.48
C ARG A 29 5.61 20.10 -2.18
N LEU A 30 5.12 18.89 -2.00
CA LEU A 30 5.92 17.75 -1.58
C LEU A 30 7.00 17.37 -2.62
N PRO A 31 6.76 17.39 -3.95
CA PRO A 31 7.81 17.14 -4.93
C PRO A 31 8.99 18.10 -4.78
N ASP A 32 8.73 19.41 -4.70
CA ASP A 32 9.76 20.45 -4.53
C ASP A 32 10.54 20.27 -3.22
N ALA A 33 9.87 19.82 -2.14
CA ALA A 33 10.53 19.54 -0.88
C ALA A 33 11.42 18.29 -0.92
N LEU A 34 11.17 17.36 -1.85
CA LEU A 34 11.93 16.10 -2.01
C LEU A 34 13.10 16.25 -2.98
N GLU A 35 13.02 17.18 -3.93
CA GLU A 35 14.04 17.40 -4.97
C GLU A 35 15.45 17.68 -4.39
N PRO A 36 15.64 18.57 -3.39
CA PRO A 36 16.96 18.77 -2.77
C PRO A 36 17.51 17.54 -2.06
N LEU A 37 16.65 16.55 -1.77
CA LEU A 37 17.03 15.28 -1.16
C LEU A 37 17.30 14.19 -2.20
N GLN A 38 17.14 14.51 -3.50
CA GLN A 38 17.27 13.59 -4.63
C GLN A 38 16.28 12.42 -4.53
N ILE A 39 15.07 12.72 -4.03
CA ILE A 39 13.97 11.75 -3.91
C ILE A 39 12.92 12.14 -4.94
N GLY A 40 12.64 11.25 -5.89
CA GLY A 40 11.55 11.45 -6.84
C GLY A 40 10.18 11.36 -6.16
N TYR A 41 9.15 11.87 -6.82
CA TYR A 41 7.76 11.75 -6.36
C TYR A 41 6.89 11.15 -7.46
N ARG A 42 6.04 10.19 -7.10
CA ARG A 42 5.02 9.62 -7.99
C ARG A 42 3.71 9.44 -7.22
N HIS A 43 2.60 9.88 -7.78
CA HIS A 43 1.27 9.62 -7.21
C HIS A 43 0.59 8.47 -7.96
N LEU A 44 0.18 7.43 -7.24
CA LEU A 44 -0.57 6.28 -7.78
C LEU A 44 -1.98 6.24 -7.17
N PRO A 45 -2.94 7.04 -7.69
CA PRO A 45 -4.28 7.16 -7.10
C PRO A 45 -5.09 5.86 -7.14
N ALA A 46 -4.79 4.97 -8.08
CA ALA A 46 -5.42 3.65 -8.17
C ALA A 46 -5.05 2.74 -6.99
N LEU A 47 -3.88 2.92 -6.37
CA LEU A 47 -3.51 2.29 -5.10
C LEU A 47 -4.06 3.05 -3.88
N GLY A 48 -4.80 4.14 -4.11
CA GLY A 48 -5.42 4.98 -3.09
C GLY A 48 -6.47 4.25 -2.24
N GLY A 49 -6.43 4.48 -0.92
CA GLY A 49 -7.46 3.99 0.01
C GLY A 49 -8.85 4.61 -0.22
N ARG A 50 -9.77 4.41 0.75
CA ARG A 50 -11.17 4.92 0.69
C ARG A 50 -11.93 4.42 -0.54
N ARG A 51 -12.08 3.10 -0.64
CA ARG A 51 -12.86 2.46 -1.71
C ARG A 51 -14.28 2.15 -1.25
N PRO A 52 -15.30 2.35 -2.11
CA PRO A 52 -16.65 1.92 -1.82
C PRO A 52 -16.73 0.39 -1.85
N ARG A 53 -17.85 -0.17 -1.39
CA ARG A 53 -18.16 -1.59 -1.58
C ARG A 53 -18.12 -1.93 -3.08
N GLN A 54 -17.46 -3.03 -3.44
CA GLN A 54 -17.41 -3.48 -4.82
C GLN A 54 -18.62 -4.38 -5.12
N PRO A 55 -19.47 -4.05 -6.10
CA PRO A 55 -20.53 -4.96 -6.52
C PRO A 55 -19.92 -6.18 -7.22
N GLY A 56 -20.50 -7.37 -6.98
CA GLY A 56 -20.09 -8.60 -7.66
C GLY A 56 -18.88 -9.32 -7.04
N VAL A 57 -18.32 -8.83 -5.94
CA VAL A 57 -17.35 -9.58 -5.13
C VAL A 57 -18.12 -10.26 -3.98
N ASP A 58 -17.92 -11.57 -3.83
CA ASP A 58 -18.50 -12.34 -2.73
C ASP A 58 -17.87 -11.92 -1.40
N GLU A 59 -18.70 -11.58 -0.40
CA GLU A 59 -18.27 -11.09 0.92
C GLU A 59 -17.39 -12.11 1.68
N THR A 60 -17.41 -13.39 1.30
CA THR A 60 -16.59 -14.44 1.93
C THR A 60 -15.14 -14.42 1.48
N ILE A 61 -14.83 -13.85 0.31
CA ILE A 61 -13.48 -13.83 -0.28
C ILE A 61 -12.48 -13.09 0.62
N ASN A 62 -12.92 -11.98 1.21
CA ASN A 62 -12.10 -11.11 2.05
C ASN A 62 -12.63 -10.99 3.50
N ALA A 63 -13.33 -12.03 3.96
CA ALA A 63 -14.01 -12.07 5.25
C ALA A 63 -13.10 -11.98 6.49
N LEU A 64 -11.77 -12.14 6.35
CA LEU A 64 -10.81 -11.85 7.42
C LEU A 64 -10.91 -10.38 7.89
N TRP A 65 -11.19 -9.46 6.97
CA TRP A 65 -11.28 -8.03 7.27
C TRP A 65 -12.63 -7.67 7.91
N ARG A 66 -12.65 -7.64 9.25
CA ARG A 66 -13.83 -7.21 10.02
C ARG A 66 -14.14 -5.71 9.88
N VAL A 67 -13.12 -4.89 9.64
CA VAL A 67 -13.28 -3.45 9.41
C VAL A 67 -13.68 -3.21 7.95
N ARG A 68 -14.88 -2.67 7.73
CA ARG A 68 -15.48 -2.52 6.40
C ARG A 68 -14.59 -1.77 5.40
N SER A 69 -13.83 -0.76 5.83
CA SER A 69 -12.93 -0.03 4.94
C SER A 69 -11.75 -0.87 4.41
N PHE A 70 -11.26 -1.83 5.19
CA PHE A 70 -10.23 -2.78 4.74
C PHE A 70 -10.84 -3.83 3.82
N HIS A 71 -12.02 -4.36 4.17
CA HIS A 71 -12.74 -5.31 3.33
C HIS A 71 -13.01 -4.74 1.94
N ASN A 72 -13.61 -3.55 1.86
CA ASN A 72 -13.89 -2.87 0.59
C ASN A 72 -12.62 -2.60 -0.23
N TYR A 73 -11.50 -2.30 0.44
CA TYR A 73 -10.23 -2.09 -0.26
C TYR A 73 -9.64 -3.40 -0.79
N ALA A 74 -9.74 -4.49 -0.03
CA ALA A 74 -9.33 -5.82 -0.48
C ALA A 74 -10.16 -6.29 -1.68
N ASP A 75 -11.48 -6.04 -1.68
CA ASP A 75 -12.35 -6.34 -2.82
C ASP A 75 -11.94 -5.53 -4.05
N TYR A 76 -11.70 -4.24 -3.87
CA TYR A 76 -11.23 -3.37 -4.94
C TYR A 76 -9.87 -3.82 -5.49
N ALA A 77 -8.98 -4.34 -4.62
CA ALA A 77 -7.66 -4.81 -5.02
C ALA A 77 -7.70 -6.04 -5.95
N LEU A 78 -8.84 -6.73 -6.03
CA LEU A 78 -9.07 -7.80 -6.99
C LEU A 78 -9.34 -7.29 -8.41
N GLY A 79 -9.60 -5.99 -8.60
CA GLY A 79 -9.92 -5.40 -9.91
C GLY A 79 -8.69 -5.01 -10.73
N ASP A 80 -8.90 -4.84 -12.05
CA ASP A 80 -7.82 -4.58 -13.01
C ASP A 80 -7.14 -3.23 -12.79
N ALA A 81 -7.88 -2.20 -12.38
CA ALA A 81 -7.29 -0.89 -12.07
C ALA A 81 -6.26 -0.96 -10.92
N PHE A 82 -6.47 -1.84 -9.94
CA PHE A 82 -5.47 -2.10 -8.92
C PHE A 82 -4.30 -2.91 -9.50
N ALA A 83 -4.58 -3.94 -10.29
CA ALA A 83 -3.57 -4.78 -10.92
C ALA A 83 -2.59 -3.97 -11.80
N ASP A 84 -3.10 -3.07 -12.64
CA ASP A 84 -2.32 -2.19 -13.49
C ASP A 84 -1.39 -1.27 -12.67
N ALA A 85 -1.94 -0.65 -11.63
CA ALA A 85 -1.19 0.25 -10.76
C ALA A 85 -0.18 -0.49 -9.86
N PHE A 86 -0.49 -1.74 -9.48
CA PHE A 86 0.43 -2.63 -8.80
C PHE A 86 1.59 -3.02 -9.73
N GLY A 87 1.30 -3.35 -10.99
CA GLY A 87 2.33 -3.59 -12.01
C GLY A 87 3.22 -2.36 -12.24
N GLU A 88 2.66 -1.15 -12.28
CA GLU A 88 3.45 0.09 -12.30
C GLU A 88 4.34 0.21 -11.05
N LEU A 89 3.82 -0.04 -9.85
CA LEU A 89 4.60 -0.01 -8.62
C LEU A 89 5.76 -1.01 -8.63
N VAL A 90 5.53 -2.23 -9.12
CA VAL A 90 6.58 -3.26 -9.24
C VAL A 90 7.68 -2.79 -10.18
N ARG A 91 7.35 -2.29 -11.38
CA ARG A 91 8.33 -1.72 -12.32
C ARG A 91 9.08 -0.53 -11.74
N LEU A 92 8.41 0.32 -10.96
CA LEU A 92 9.07 1.42 -10.27
C LEU A 92 10.08 0.94 -9.20
N GLY A 93 9.95 -0.30 -8.72
CA GLY A 93 10.91 -0.92 -7.80
C GLY A 93 12.11 -1.57 -8.49
N GLU A 94 12.07 -1.79 -9.81
CA GLU A 94 13.18 -2.37 -10.57
C GLU A 94 14.37 -1.39 -10.57
N GLY A 95 15.43 -1.74 -9.83
CA GLY A 95 16.63 -0.91 -9.70
C GLY A 95 16.48 0.32 -8.79
N ARG A 96 15.38 0.44 -8.06
CA ARG A 96 15.06 1.57 -7.17
C ARG A 96 14.59 1.10 -5.80
N ARG A 97 14.50 2.03 -4.85
CA ARG A 97 13.98 1.80 -3.50
C ARG A 97 12.79 2.73 -3.21
N PRO A 98 11.58 2.40 -3.71
CA PRO A 98 10.39 3.19 -3.46
C PRO A 98 9.89 3.05 -2.02
N ALA A 99 9.41 4.15 -1.44
CA ALA A 99 8.65 4.16 -0.19
C ALA A 99 7.19 4.52 -0.45
N LEU A 100 6.26 3.72 0.07
CA LEU A 100 4.83 4.00 0.00
C LEU A 100 4.39 4.98 1.10
N MET A 101 3.81 6.11 0.72
CA MET A 101 3.24 7.09 1.64
C MET A 101 1.71 7.07 1.63
N CYS A 102 1.10 7.09 2.80
CA CYS A 102 -0.32 7.38 2.99
C CYS A 102 -0.51 8.44 4.10
N SER A 103 -1.75 8.78 4.46
CA SER A 103 -2.03 9.78 5.51
C SER A 103 -1.97 9.25 6.94
N GLU A 104 -1.95 7.93 7.14
CA GLU A 104 -1.86 7.28 8.46
C GLU A 104 -0.39 6.95 8.75
N ALA A 105 0.09 7.32 9.94
CA ALA A 105 1.46 7.06 10.36
C ALA A 105 1.71 5.56 10.56
N VAL A 106 0.70 4.86 11.09
CA VAL A 106 0.79 3.46 11.50
C VAL A 106 0.38 2.52 10.37
N TRP A 107 1.34 1.76 9.82
CA TRP A 107 1.11 0.96 8.61
C TRP A 107 -0.02 -0.07 8.76
N TRP A 108 -0.20 -0.69 9.93
CA TRP A 108 -1.24 -1.72 10.14
C TRP A 108 -2.66 -1.16 10.25
N ARG A 109 -2.82 0.17 10.34
CA ARG A 109 -4.11 0.86 10.41
C ARG A 109 -4.55 1.43 9.07
N CYS A 110 -3.79 1.18 8.00
CA CYS A 110 -4.07 1.73 6.68
C CYS A 110 -4.00 0.69 5.56
N HIS A 111 -4.47 1.09 4.38
CA HIS A 111 -4.53 0.25 3.18
C HIS A 111 -3.15 -0.17 2.66
N ARG A 112 -2.06 0.51 3.05
CA ARG A 112 -0.69 0.08 2.71
C ARG A 112 -0.38 -1.32 3.21
N ARG A 113 -1.06 -1.80 4.25
CA ARG A 113 -0.97 -3.19 4.71
C ARG A 113 -1.37 -4.18 3.60
N ILE A 114 -2.46 -3.92 2.89
CA ILE A 114 -2.92 -4.78 1.79
C ILE A 114 -1.96 -4.68 0.60
N ILE A 115 -1.48 -3.48 0.26
CA ILE A 115 -0.45 -3.33 -0.80
C ILE A 115 0.82 -4.11 -0.44
N ALA A 116 1.25 -4.07 0.83
CA ALA A 116 2.40 -4.82 1.31
C ALA A 116 2.19 -6.34 1.18
N ASP A 117 1.00 -6.86 1.50
CA ASP A 117 0.69 -8.27 1.28
C ASP A 117 0.80 -8.66 -0.21
N TYR A 118 0.29 -7.82 -1.12
CA TYR A 118 0.45 -8.03 -2.57
C TYR A 118 1.92 -8.06 -2.99
N LEU A 119 2.75 -7.14 -2.50
CA LEU A 119 4.19 -7.12 -2.78
C LEU A 119 4.86 -8.40 -2.26
N LEU A 120 4.70 -8.70 -0.97
CA LEU A 120 5.36 -9.82 -0.30
C LEU A 120 4.97 -11.16 -0.92
N LEU A 121 3.68 -11.39 -1.14
CA LEU A 121 3.19 -12.65 -1.70
C LEU A 121 3.55 -12.82 -3.17
N ASN A 122 3.79 -11.74 -3.91
CA ASN A 122 4.33 -11.78 -5.28
C ASN A 122 5.87 -11.73 -5.33
N GLY A 123 6.56 -11.93 -4.20
CA GLY A 123 8.02 -12.11 -4.15
C GLY A 123 8.84 -10.82 -4.04
N HIS A 124 8.20 -9.68 -3.76
CA HIS A 124 8.88 -8.41 -3.54
C HIS A 124 9.06 -8.15 -2.05
N ALA A 125 10.30 -7.96 -1.61
CA ALA A 125 10.60 -7.65 -0.22
C ALA A 125 10.02 -6.27 0.17
N VAL A 126 9.46 -6.19 1.39
CA VAL A 126 8.93 -4.95 1.96
C VAL A 126 9.51 -4.76 3.34
N ASP A 127 9.91 -3.53 3.64
CA ASP A 127 10.32 -3.10 4.97
C ASP A 127 9.39 -2.01 5.51
N HIS A 128 9.11 -2.04 6.81
CA HIS A 128 8.41 -0.97 7.50
C HIS A 128 9.41 0.07 8.02
N LEU A 129 9.27 1.31 7.55
CA LEU A 129 10.03 2.46 8.05
C LEU A 129 9.35 3.00 9.31
N MET A 130 9.85 2.60 10.48
CA MET A 130 9.23 2.89 11.77
C MET A 130 9.75 4.19 12.40
N ALA A 131 11.05 4.46 12.27
CA ALA A 131 11.70 5.69 12.69
C ALA A 131 13.00 5.90 11.88
N PRO A 132 13.66 7.07 11.95
CA PRO A 132 15.00 7.21 11.37
C PRO A 132 15.96 6.13 11.90
N GLY A 133 16.49 5.30 11.00
CA GLY A 133 17.38 4.19 11.36
C GLY A 133 16.70 2.95 11.93
N HIS A 134 15.38 2.97 12.14
CA HIS A 134 14.61 1.82 12.62
C HIS A 134 13.72 1.29 11.50
N VAL A 135 14.14 0.16 10.92
CA VAL A 135 13.50 -0.52 9.80
C VAL A 135 13.27 -1.96 10.20
N THR A 136 12.06 -2.48 9.95
CA THR A 136 11.71 -3.87 10.28
C THR A 136 11.18 -4.57 9.04
N PRO A 137 11.65 -5.78 8.69
CA PRO A 137 11.07 -6.56 7.60
C PRO A 137 9.56 -6.76 7.81
N ALA A 138 8.79 -6.61 6.74
CA ALA A 138 7.36 -6.88 6.75
C ALA A 138 7.10 -8.39 6.60
N ALA A 139 5.99 -8.84 7.16
CA ALA A 139 5.46 -10.18 6.95
C ALA A 139 4.03 -10.07 6.41
N PRO A 140 3.58 -11.00 5.56
CA PRO A 140 2.20 -11.01 5.10
C PRO A 140 1.23 -11.08 6.29
N THR A 141 0.08 -10.44 6.14
CA THR A 141 -1.04 -10.60 7.07
C THR A 141 -1.35 -12.10 7.24
N PRO A 142 -1.37 -12.63 8.48
CA PRO A 142 -1.71 -14.03 8.71
C PRO A 142 -3.06 -14.38 8.08
N GLY A 143 -3.10 -15.43 7.25
CA GLY A 143 -4.31 -15.83 6.51
C GLY A 143 -4.48 -15.16 5.14
N ALA A 144 -3.61 -14.22 4.75
CA ALA A 144 -3.56 -13.72 3.38
C ALA A 144 -3.08 -14.82 2.42
N GLN A 145 -3.74 -14.98 1.28
CA GLN A 145 -3.44 -16.04 0.32
C GLN A 145 -3.28 -15.45 -1.07
N ARG A 146 -2.24 -15.88 -1.78
CA ARG A 146 -2.03 -15.52 -3.19
C ARG A 146 -2.82 -16.45 -4.09
N THR A 147 -3.55 -15.90 -5.06
CA THR A 147 -4.19 -16.67 -6.13
C THR A 147 -3.20 -16.96 -7.26
N GLU A 148 -3.54 -17.90 -8.15
CA GLU A 148 -2.69 -18.21 -9.32
C GLU A 148 -2.42 -16.98 -10.19
N GLN A 149 -3.39 -16.07 -10.29
CA GLN A 149 -3.33 -14.82 -11.03
C GLN A 149 -2.50 -13.72 -10.34
N GLY A 150 -1.90 -13.99 -9.17
CA GLY A 150 -1.11 -13.02 -8.42
C GLY A 150 -1.92 -12.00 -7.59
N ARG A 151 -3.23 -12.20 -7.49
CA ARG A 151 -4.09 -11.42 -6.58
C ARG A 151 -3.96 -11.95 -5.15
N VAL A 152 -4.37 -11.16 -4.16
CA VAL A 152 -4.40 -11.58 -2.76
C VAL A 152 -5.82 -11.55 -2.24
N ILE A 153 -6.23 -12.66 -1.64
CA ILE A 153 -7.51 -12.83 -0.97
C ILE A 153 -7.30 -13.06 0.53
N TYR A 154 -8.35 -12.80 1.32
CA TYR A 154 -8.30 -12.89 2.77
C TYR A 154 -9.50 -13.66 3.33
N PRO A 155 -9.56 -14.99 3.15
CA PRO A 155 -10.67 -15.80 3.64
C PRO A 155 -10.79 -15.72 5.17
N ALA A 156 -11.99 -15.96 5.69
CA ALA A 156 -12.17 -16.07 7.14
C ALA A 156 -11.24 -17.19 7.70
N PRO A 157 -10.68 -17.02 8.90
CA PRO A 157 -9.95 -18.09 9.56
C PRO A 157 -10.83 -19.34 9.63
N ALA A 158 -10.27 -20.51 9.32
CA ALA A 158 -10.97 -21.76 9.55
C ALA A 158 -11.40 -21.79 11.02
N ALA A 159 -12.67 -22.13 11.27
CA ALA A 159 -13.14 -22.32 12.63
C ALA A 159 -12.27 -23.43 13.25
N THR A 160 -11.48 -23.07 14.27
CA THR A 160 -10.83 -24.06 15.12
C THR A 160 -11.95 -24.82 15.83
N ALA A 161 -12.11 -26.10 15.45
CA ALA A 161 -12.97 -27.05 16.14
C ALA A 161 -12.49 -27.29 17.58
#